data_AF-A0A7D5CVY0-F1
#
_entry.id   AF-A0A7D5CVY0-F1
#
_cell.length_a   1.000
_cell.length_b   1.000
_cell.length_c   1.000
_cell.angle_alpha   90.00
_cell.angle_beta   90.00
_cell.angle_gamma   90.00
#
_symmetry.space_group_name_H-M   'P 1'
#
loop_
_entity.id
_entity.type
_entity.pdbx_description
1 polymer ?
#
loop_
_entity_poly.entity_id
_entity_poly.type
_entity_poly.pdbx_seq_one_letter_code
_entity_poly.pdbx_strand_id
1 'polypeptide(L)'
;MYWRGHVGIALFAYAPVAGAVRLAGEPELTVLGAAVAVAFSTLPHLDHRLPVAHRGPTHTVAFAVVGGAFVALAAAVASLAGGGLALAAATPAGTALPPWTPVFAGGVAALALCSHVAGDAITPMGIRPFRPFSGWHLTLDLTPAANPSANRLFLGIGVAAIALSVGLTP
;
A
#
# COMPACT_ATOMS: atom_id res chain seq x y z
N MET A 1 -4.72 -7.72 -10.95
CA MET A 1 -6.05 -8.16 -10.43
C MET A 1 -7.01 -6.96 -10.44
N TYR A 2 -8.27 -7.09 -9.99
CA TYR A 2 -9.13 -5.91 -9.80
C TYR A 2 -8.94 -5.29 -8.42
N TRP A 3 -9.53 -4.10 -8.22
CA TRP A 3 -9.31 -3.26 -7.04
C TRP A 3 -9.50 -4.02 -5.72
N ARG A 4 -10.52 -4.88 -5.62
CA ARG A 4 -10.80 -5.68 -4.42
C ARG A 4 -9.62 -6.58 -4.05
N GLY A 5 -9.02 -7.23 -5.04
CA GLY A 5 -7.86 -8.08 -4.84
C GLY A 5 -6.67 -7.29 -4.32
N HIS A 6 -6.34 -6.17 -4.96
CA HIS A 6 -5.20 -5.34 -4.57
C HIS A 6 -5.38 -4.68 -3.20
N VAL A 7 -6.56 -4.14 -2.91
CA VAL A 7 -6.88 -3.60 -1.58
C VAL A 7 -6.72 -4.69 -0.52
N GLY A 8 -7.24 -5.89 -0.77
CA GLY A 8 -7.11 -7.02 0.14
C GLY A 8 -5.65 -7.41 0.41
N ILE A 9 -4.84 -7.54 -0.63
CA ILE A 9 -3.42 -7.89 -0.51
C ILE A 9 -2.64 -6.77 0.20
N ALA A 10 -2.94 -5.50 -0.08
CA ALA A 10 -2.31 -4.36 0.58
C ALA A 10 -2.64 -4.30 2.08
N LEU A 11 -3.91 -4.51 2.45
CA LEU A 11 -4.33 -4.57 3.84
C LEU A 11 -3.69 -5.77 4.56
N PHE A 12 -3.64 -6.94 3.91
CA PHE A 12 -2.95 -8.11 4.46
C PHE A 12 -1.47 -7.84 4.72
N ALA A 13 -0.77 -7.21 3.77
CA ALA A 13 0.64 -6.84 3.92
C ALA A 13 0.85 -5.80 5.03
N TYR A 14 -0.09 -4.86 5.18
CA TYR A 14 -0.03 -3.80 6.20
C TYR A 14 -0.38 -4.30 7.61
N ALA A 15 -1.15 -5.37 7.77
CA ALA A 15 -1.59 -5.90 9.06
C ALA A 15 -0.47 -6.06 10.11
N PRO A 16 0.69 -6.69 9.84
CA PRO A 16 1.77 -6.76 10.84
C PRO A 16 2.32 -5.38 11.23
N VAL A 17 2.34 -4.42 10.30
CA VAL A 17 2.78 -3.04 10.57
C VAL A 17 1.76 -2.32 11.46
N ALA A 18 0.46 -2.50 11.18
CA ALA A 18 -0.63 -1.98 12.00
C ALA A 18 -0.49 -2.44 13.47
N GLY A 19 -0.26 -3.74 13.69
CA GLY A 19 -0.06 -4.28 15.03
C GLY A 19 1.18 -3.72 15.71
N ALA A 20 2.29 -3.57 14.98
CA ALA A 20 3.51 -3.00 15.52
C ALA A 20 3.33 -1.54 15.98
N VAL A 21 2.66 -0.70 15.20
CA VAL A 21 2.43 0.70 15.59
C VAL A 21 1.42 0.84 16.73
N ARG A 22 0.41 -0.03 16.81
CA ARG A 22 -0.51 -0.08 17.98
C ARG A 22 0.23 -0.46 19.26
N LEU A 23 1.07 -1.50 19.20
CA LEU A 23 1.92 -1.90 20.33
C LEU A 23 2.91 -0.81 20.75
N ALA A 24 3.30 0.08 19.83
CA ALA A 24 4.10 1.26 20.12
C ALA A 24 3.30 2.43 20.71
N GLY A 25 1.97 2.29 20.88
CA GLY A 25 1.11 3.34 21.41
C GLY A 25 0.63 4.36 20.36
N GLU A 26 0.67 4.02 19.08
CA GLU A 26 0.40 4.93 17.95
C GLU A 26 -0.84 4.50 17.14
N PRO A 27 -2.05 4.49 17.75
CA PRO A 27 -3.27 4.02 17.09
C PRO A 27 -3.66 4.90 15.89
N GLU A 28 -3.31 6.18 15.88
CA GLU A 28 -3.61 7.10 14.78
C GLU A 28 -2.82 6.73 13.52
N LEU A 29 -1.56 6.31 13.68
CA LEU A 29 -0.75 5.79 12.58
C LEU A 29 -1.30 4.49 12.01
N THR A 30 -2.06 3.73 12.80
CA THR A 30 -2.76 2.53 12.31
C THR A 30 -3.81 2.89 11.26
N VAL A 31 -4.63 3.89 11.58
CA VAL A 31 -5.69 4.37 10.69
C VAL A 31 -5.09 5.06 9.47
N LEU A 32 -4.09 5.92 9.68
CA LEU A 32 -3.38 6.59 8.59
C LEU A 32 -2.73 5.58 7.64
N GLY A 33 -2.02 4.58 8.16
CA GLY A 33 -1.38 3.56 7.36
C GLY A 33 -2.39 2.73 6.57
N ALA A 34 -3.53 2.34 7.18
CA ALA A 34 -4.59 1.65 6.46
C ALA A 34 -5.14 2.49 5.31
N ALA A 35 -5.38 3.80 5.54
CA ALA A 35 -5.85 4.72 4.52
C ALA A 35 -4.84 4.86 3.36
N VAL A 36 -3.55 5.01 3.68
CA VAL A 36 -2.47 5.05 2.68
C VAL A 36 -2.40 3.73 1.91
N ALA A 37 -2.46 2.58 2.60
CA ALA A 37 -2.41 1.27 1.96
C ALA A 37 -3.55 1.10 0.94
N VAL A 38 -4.78 1.47 1.31
CA VAL A 38 -5.94 1.45 0.42
C VAL A 38 -5.75 2.40 -0.76
N ALA A 39 -5.38 3.65 -0.50
CA ALA A 39 -5.23 4.68 -1.54
C ALA A 39 -4.18 4.31 -2.59
N PHE A 40 -3.06 3.71 -2.18
CA PHE A 40 -1.95 3.37 -3.08
C PHE A 40 -2.06 1.96 -3.68
N SER A 41 -2.93 1.10 -3.14
CA SER A 41 -3.08 -0.29 -3.58
C SER A 41 -3.37 -0.47 -5.07
N THR A 42 -3.97 0.52 -5.74
CA THR A 42 -4.32 0.44 -7.17
C THR A 42 -3.59 1.45 -8.04
N LEU A 43 -2.68 2.25 -7.46
CA LEU A 43 -2.00 3.34 -8.16
C LEU A 43 -1.29 2.87 -9.45
N PRO A 44 -0.59 1.73 -9.51
CA PRO A 44 0.06 1.29 -10.74
C PRO A 44 -0.88 1.07 -11.93
N HIS A 45 -2.16 0.73 -11.68
CA HIS A 45 -3.19 0.55 -12.73
C HIS A 45 -3.65 1.85 -13.38
N LEU A 46 -3.20 3.02 -12.88
CA LEU A 46 -3.38 4.28 -13.61
C LEU A 46 -2.64 4.26 -14.95
N ASP A 47 -1.72 3.33 -15.16
CA ASP A 47 -1.09 3.08 -16.45
C ASP A 47 -2.09 2.82 -17.60
N HIS A 48 -3.26 2.24 -17.32
CA HIS A 48 -4.34 2.08 -18.29
C HIS A 48 -4.88 3.41 -18.85
N ARG A 49 -4.60 4.54 -18.16
CA ARG A 49 -5.03 5.90 -18.55
C ARG A 49 -3.87 6.79 -18.98
N LEU A 50 -2.65 6.29 -18.94
CA LEU A 50 -1.44 7.05 -19.25
C LEU A 50 -0.82 6.50 -20.54
N PRO A 51 -0.02 7.30 -21.27
CA PRO A 51 0.70 6.85 -22.47
C PRO A 51 1.94 6.01 -22.10
N VAL A 52 1.78 5.01 -21.24
CA VAL A 52 2.83 4.09 -20.79
C VAL A 52 2.35 2.65 -20.96
N ALA A 53 3.28 1.73 -21.20
CA ALA A 53 2.93 0.32 -21.35
C ALA A 53 2.35 -0.25 -20.04
N HIS A 54 1.22 -0.95 -20.15
CA HIS A 54 0.64 -1.67 -19.01
C HIS A 54 1.61 -2.74 -18.49
N ARG A 55 1.77 -2.83 -17.16
CA ARG A 55 2.81 -3.65 -16.50
C ARG A 55 4.23 -3.32 -16.94
N GLY A 56 4.43 -2.08 -17.36
CA GLY A 56 5.73 -1.50 -17.65
C GLY A 56 6.34 -0.85 -16.39
N PRO A 57 6.70 0.44 -16.44
CA PRO A 57 7.46 1.08 -15.38
C PRO A 57 6.72 1.15 -14.05
N THR A 58 5.39 1.28 -14.05
CA THR A 58 4.56 1.37 -12.84
C THR A 58 4.48 0.06 -12.03
N HIS A 59 4.80 -1.08 -12.63
CA HIS A 59 4.73 -2.40 -11.99
C HIS A 59 6.11 -2.95 -11.64
N THR A 60 6.99 -2.07 -11.14
CA THR A 60 8.38 -2.39 -10.77
C THR A 60 8.65 -2.08 -9.30
N VAL A 61 9.67 -2.75 -8.73
CA VAL A 61 10.16 -2.45 -7.38
C VAL A 61 10.70 -1.02 -7.31
N ALA A 62 11.36 -0.56 -8.38
CA ALA A 62 11.86 0.81 -8.47
C ALA A 62 10.73 1.84 -8.35
N PHE A 63 9.60 1.63 -9.05
CA PHE A 63 8.44 2.51 -8.91
C PHE A 63 7.86 2.49 -7.50
N ALA A 64 7.80 1.32 -6.85
CA ALA A 64 7.33 1.23 -5.46
C ALA A 64 8.23 2.04 -4.50
N VAL A 65 9.54 1.93 -4.63
CA VAL A 65 10.51 2.67 -3.80
C VAL A 65 10.43 4.18 -4.06
N VAL A 66 10.43 4.60 -5.32
CA VAL A 66 10.35 6.03 -5.68
C VAL A 66 9.00 6.61 -5.25
N GLY A 67 7.90 5.89 -5.45
CA GLY A 67 6.57 6.29 -5.01
C GLY A 67 6.50 6.46 -3.49
N GLY A 68 7.05 5.53 -2.72
CA GLY A 68 7.14 5.66 -1.26
C GLY A 68 7.99 6.85 -0.81
N ALA A 69 9.16 7.05 -1.43
CA ALA A 69 10.01 8.20 -1.15
C ALA A 69 9.30 9.54 -1.47
N PHE A 70 8.55 9.59 -2.58
CA PHE A 70 7.75 10.76 -2.94
C PHE A 70 6.66 11.05 -1.91
N VAL A 71 5.95 10.03 -1.44
CA VAL A 71 4.94 10.17 -0.37
C VAL A 71 5.58 10.65 0.94
N ALA A 72 6.73 10.11 1.32
CA ALA A 72 7.46 10.57 2.50
C ALA A 72 7.85 12.05 2.38
N LEU A 73 8.38 12.45 1.23
CA LEU A 73 8.75 13.85 0.98
C LEU A 73 7.52 14.77 1.00
N ALA A 74 6.44 14.38 0.33
CA ALA A 74 5.19 15.15 0.30
C ALA A 74 4.60 15.32 1.71
N ALA A 75 4.59 14.25 2.51
CA ALA A 75 4.13 14.29 3.90
C ALA A 75 5.05 15.18 4.76
N ALA A 76 6.37 15.14 4.57
CA ALA A 76 7.30 16.00 5.30
C ALA A 76 7.10 17.48 4.97
N VAL A 77 6.95 17.81 3.68
CA VAL A 77 6.64 19.18 3.22
C VAL A 77 5.31 19.67 3.80
N ALA A 78 4.27 18.83 3.78
CA ALA A 78 2.97 19.17 4.35
C ALA A 78 3.05 19.46 5.86
N SER A 79 3.84 18.67 6.60
CA SER A 79 4.06 18.89 8.05
C SER A 79 4.77 20.23 8.33
N LEU A 80 5.75 20.62 7.50
CA LEU A 80 6.50 21.87 7.66
C LEU A 80 5.69 23.12 7.28
N ALA A 81 4.79 23.01 6.31
CA ALA A 81 3.97 24.14 5.82
C ALA A 81 2.82 24.55 6.77
N GLY A 82 2.85 24.14 8.04
CA GLY A 82 1.75 24.35 9.00
C GLY A 82 0.58 23.35 8.83
N GLY A 83 0.66 22.45 7.86
CA GLY A 83 -0.30 21.35 7.66
C GLY A 83 -0.27 20.30 8.78
N GLY A 84 0.74 20.31 9.65
CA GLY A 84 0.75 19.52 10.88
C GLY A 84 -0.46 19.80 11.79
N LEU A 85 -0.98 21.04 11.79
CA LEU A 85 -2.20 21.40 12.54
C LEU A 85 -3.47 20.83 11.88
N ALA A 86 -3.50 20.74 10.54
CA ALA A 86 -4.62 20.15 9.79
C ALA A 86 -4.60 18.61 9.85
N LEU A 87 -3.42 18.00 9.88
CA LEU A 87 -3.25 16.55 10.01
C LEU A 87 -3.52 16.09 11.45
N ALA A 88 -3.12 16.88 12.46
CA ALA A 88 -3.50 16.67 13.86
C ALA A 88 -4.99 16.90 14.12
N ALA A 89 -5.63 17.88 13.45
CA ALA A 89 -7.08 18.07 13.53
C ALA A 89 -7.89 16.96 12.82
N ALA A 90 -7.25 16.18 11.94
CA ALA A 90 -7.86 15.02 11.28
C ALA A 90 -7.74 13.73 12.09
N THR A 91 -7.00 13.73 13.20
CA THR A 91 -6.88 12.53 14.03
C THR A 91 -8.04 12.43 15.02
N PRO A 92 -8.55 11.22 15.31
CA PRO A 92 -9.71 11.06 16.19
C PRO A 92 -9.50 11.60 17.61
N ALA A 93 -8.25 11.66 18.11
CA ALA A 93 -7.94 12.16 19.44
C ALA A 93 -7.41 13.62 19.46
N GLY A 94 -7.23 14.24 18.29
CA GLY A 94 -6.66 15.58 18.18
C GLY A 94 -5.19 15.67 18.63
N THR A 95 -4.50 14.54 18.77
CA THR A 95 -3.09 14.48 19.15
C THR A 95 -2.19 14.75 17.96
N ALA A 96 -1.05 15.41 18.21
CA ALA A 96 -0.04 15.60 17.19
C ALA A 96 0.56 14.25 16.79
N LEU A 97 0.56 13.95 15.49
CA LEU A 97 1.21 12.76 14.96
C LEU A 97 2.73 12.82 15.20
N PRO A 98 3.40 11.67 15.40
CA PRO A 98 4.83 11.64 15.69
C PRO A 98 5.69 12.27 14.57
N PRO A 99 6.88 12.82 14.89
CA PRO A 99 7.78 13.43 13.88
C PRO A 99 8.17 12.48 12.73
N TRP A 100 8.14 11.17 12.96
CA TRP A 100 8.49 10.14 11.98
C TRP A 100 7.33 9.75 11.04
N THR A 101 6.16 10.35 11.20
CA THR A 101 4.95 10.12 10.36
C THR A 101 5.22 10.18 8.85
N PRO A 102 6.03 11.13 8.31
CA PRO A 102 6.30 11.16 6.89
C PRO A 102 7.00 9.90 6.37
N VAL A 103 8.02 9.43 7.09
CA VAL A 103 8.77 8.21 6.75
C VAL A 103 7.85 6.99 6.83
N PHE A 104 6.97 6.95 7.84
CA PHE A 104 5.96 5.91 7.96
C PHE A 104 4.99 5.89 6.79
N ALA A 105 4.38 7.03 6.45
CA ALA A 105 3.44 7.13 5.33
C ALA A 105 4.10 6.70 4.01
N GLY A 106 5.34 7.12 3.77
CA GLY A 106 6.11 6.68 2.61
C GLY A 106 6.42 5.18 2.62
N GLY A 107 6.77 4.62 3.77
CA GLY A 107 6.99 3.18 3.95
C GLY A 107 5.74 2.36 3.68
N VAL A 108 4.57 2.79 4.18
CA VAL A 108 3.29 2.11 3.93
C VAL A 108 2.88 2.24 2.46
N ALA A 109 3.11 3.39 1.82
CA ALA A 109 2.89 3.56 0.38
C ALA A 109 3.78 2.61 -0.42
N ALA A 110 5.08 2.53 -0.12
CA ALA A 110 6.00 1.58 -0.75
C ALA A 110 5.52 0.13 -0.56
N LEU A 111 5.12 -0.24 0.66
CA LEU A 111 4.57 -1.56 0.98
C LEU A 111 3.32 -1.86 0.13
N ALA A 112 2.39 -0.93 0.02
CA ALA A 112 1.18 -1.09 -0.78
C ALA A 112 1.50 -1.26 -2.27
N LEU A 113 2.43 -0.47 -2.81
CA LEU A 113 2.89 -0.60 -4.19
C LEU A 113 3.62 -1.93 -4.44
N CYS A 114 4.46 -2.38 -3.51
CA CYS A 114 5.08 -3.71 -3.56
C CYS A 114 4.03 -4.82 -3.50
N SER A 115 3.02 -4.69 -2.64
CA SER A 115 1.91 -5.64 -2.49
C SER A 115 1.09 -5.73 -3.79
N HIS A 116 0.95 -4.63 -4.52
CA HIS A 116 0.33 -4.62 -5.82
C HIS A 116 1.13 -5.41 -6.84
N VAL A 117 2.44 -5.14 -6.93
CA VAL A 117 3.37 -5.85 -7.82
C VAL A 117 3.33 -7.36 -7.52
N ALA A 118 3.36 -7.74 -6.24
CA ALA A 118 3.19 -9.13 -5.81
C ALA A 118 1.82 -9.71 -6.18
N GLY A 119 0.74 -8.94 -6.01
CA GLY A 119 -0.61 -9.37 -6.40
C GLY A 119 -0.76 -9.61 -7.91
N ASP A 120 -0.01 -8.87 -8.72
CA ASP A 120 0.01 -9.10 -10.17
C ASP A 120 0.84 -10.31 -10.59
N ALA A 121 1.86 -10.68 -9.80
CA ALA A 121 2.60 -11.94 -9.97
C ALA A 121 1.72 -13.18 -9.77
N ILE A 122 0.63 -13.08 -8.98
CA ILE A 122 -0.34 -14.18 -8.77
C ILE A 122 -1.09 -14.53 -10.08
N THR A 123 -1.21 -13.58 -10.99
CA THR A 123 -2.02 -13.71 -12.22
C THR A 123 -1.22 -14.30 -13.39
N PRO A 124 -1.85 -15.02 -14.34
CA PRO A 124 -1.16 -15.63 -15.49
C PRO A 124 -0.25 -14.66 -16.26
N MET A 125 -0.69 -13.41 -16.43
CA MET A 125 0.06 -12.38 -17.17
C MET A 125 1.40 -12.00 -16.50
N GLY A 126 1.54 -12.20 -15.17
CA GLY A 126 2.78 -11.98 -14.42
C GLY A 126 3.35 -10.56 -14.47
N ILE A 127 4.57 -10.40 -13.99
CA ILE A 127 5.26 -9.11 -13.88
C ILE A 127 6.74 -9.24 -14.27
N ARG A 128 7.41 -8.10 -14.45
CA ARG A 128 8.87 -8.02 -14.56
C ARG A 128 9.42 -7.02 -13.54
N PRO A 129 9.56 -7.43 -12.26
CA PRO A 129 9.70 -6.49 -11.13
C PRO A 129 10.96 -5.63 -11.18
N PHE A 130 12.00 -6.12 -11.87
CA PHE A 130 13.33 -5.52 -11.90
C PHE A 130 13.64 -4.81 -13.23
N ARG A 131 12.63 -4.53 -14.07
CA ARG A 131 12.84 -3.66 -15.24
C ARG A 131 13.27 -2.24 -14.80
N PRO A 132 14.12 -1.55 -15.57
CA PRO A 132 14.71 -1.98 -16.85
C PRO A 132 15.99 -2.82 -16.73
N PHE A 133 16.50 -3.04 -15.51
CA PHE A 133 17.79 -3.68 -15.28
C PHE A 133 17.80 -5.19 -15.55
N SER A 134 16.66 -5.86 -15.37
CA SER A 134 16.50 -7.28 -15.65
C SER A 134 15.21 -7.58 -16.41
N GLY A 135 15.31 -8.50 -17.35
CA GLY A 135 14.19 -9.04 -18.11
C GLY A 135 13.40 -10.13 -17.40
N TRP A 136 13.82 -10.53 -16.19
CA TRP A 136 13.22 -11.62 -15.42
C TRP A 136 11.71 -11.43 -15.28
N HIS A 137 10.96 -12.47 -15.65
CA HIS A 137 9.51 -12.51 -15.61
C HIS A 137 9.09 -13.46 -14.50
N LEU A 138 8.19 -12.97 -13.63
CA LEU A 138 7.63 -13.72 -12.53
C LEU A 138 6.13 -13.85 -12.73
N THR A 139 5.64 -15.08 -12.76
CA THR A 139 4.22 -15.43 -12.75
C THR A 139 4.04 -16.69 -11.92
N LEU A 140 3.02 -16.70 -11.06
CA LEU A 140 2.60 -17.86 -10.28
C LEU A 140 1.44 -18.60 -10.95
N ASP A 141 0.75 -17.94 -11.89
CA ASP A 141 -0.37 -18.49 -12.65
C ASP A 141 -1.44 -19.20 -11.80
N LEU A 142 -1.82 -18.59 -10.66
CA LEU A 142 -2.73 -19.22 -9.68
C LEU A 142 -4.19 -18.90 -9.98
N THR A 143 -4.49 -17.67 -10.41
CA THR A 143 -5.86 -17.27 -10.74
C THR A 143 -5.88 -16.13 -11.75
N PRO A 144 -6.79 -16.14 -12.73
CA PRO A 144 -7.02 -14.99 -13.60
C PRO A 144 -7.33 -13.72 -12.80
N ALA A 145 -6.82 -12.59 -13.27
CA ALA A 145 -7.04 -11.27 -12.66
C ALA A 145 -8.53 -10.93 -12.49
N ALA A 146 -9.36 -11.38 -13.44
CA ALA A 146 -10.80 -11.12 -13.50
C ALA A 146 -11.65 -12.07 -12.63
N ASN A 147 -11.07 -13.05 -11.93
CA ASN A 147 -11.83 -14.00 -11.12
C ASN A 147 -12.51 -13.28 -9.93
N PRO A 148 -13.86 -13.15 -9.90
CA PRO A 148 -14.54 -12.36 -8.88
C PRO A 148 -14.49 -13.00 -7.49
N SER A 149 -14.38 -14.32 -7.41
CA SER A 149 -14.27 -15.04 -6.14
C SER A 149 -12.90 -14.87 -5.52
N ALA A 150 -11.83 -14.97 -6.30
CA ALA A 150 -10.48 -14.67 -5.83
C ALA A 150 -10.36 -13.22 -5.32
N ASN A 151 -10.84 -12.25 -6.10
CA ASN A 151 -10.82 -10.84 -5.69
C ASN A 151 -11.56 -10.58 -4.37
N ARG A 152 -12.70 -11.24 -4.14
CA ARG A 152 -13.43 -11.15 -2.86
C ARG A 152 -12.72 -11.86 -1.72
N LEU A 153 -12.10 -13.01 -1.99
CA LEU A 153 -11.33 -13.77 -1.01
C LEU A 153 -10.14 -12.95 -0.50
N PHE A 154 -9.32 -12.37 -1.39
CA PHE A 154 -8.21 -11.52 -0.98
C PHE A 154 -8.66 -10.30 -0.19
N LEU A 155 -9.77 -9.65 -0.59
CA LEU A 155 -10.37 -8.57 0.19
C LEU A 155 -10.76 -9.03 1.60
N GLY A 156 -11.47 -10.15 1.70
CA GLY A 156 -11.89 -10.73 2.96
C GLY A 156 -10.71 -11.08 3.87
N ILE A 157 -9.66 -11.69 3.32
CA ILE A 157 -8.42 -12.01 4.05
C ILE A 157 -7.74 -10.73 4.55
N GLY A 158 -7.61 -9.70 3.70
CA GLY A 158 -7.00 -8.43 4.09
C GLY A 158 -7.76 -7.71 5.21
N VAL A 159 -9.08 -7.63 5.08
CA VAL A 159 -9.95 -7.04 6.11
C VAL A 159 -9.86 -7.83 7.41
N ALA A 160 -9.91 -9.16 7.34
CA ALA A 160 -9.78 -10.02 8.52
C ALA A 160 -8.42 -9.87 9.20
N ALA A 161 -7.32 -9.79 8.43
CA ALA A 161 -5.97 -9.62 8.96
C ALA A 161 -5.81 -8.28 9.69
N ILE A 162 -6.35 -7.19 9.14
CA ILE A 162 -6.35 -5.88 9.82
C ILE A 162 -7.23 -5.90 11.06
N ALA A 163 -8.44 -6.48 10.98
CA ALA A 163 -9.33 -6.60 12.13
C ALA A 163 -8.70 -7.41 13.27
N LEU A 164 -8.03 -8.52 12.95
CA LEU A 164 -7.26 -9.31 13.91
C LEU A 164 -6.10 -8.51 14.49
N SER A 165 -5.33 -7.81 13.64
CA SER A 165 -4.23 -6.99 14.11
C SER A 165 -4.70 -5.92 15.09
N VAL A 166 -5.80 -5.24 14.79
CA VAL A 166 -6.38 -4.20 15.67
C VAL A 166 -6.98 -4.82 16.93
N GLY A 167 -7.71 -5.93 16.80
CA GLY A 167 -8.37 -6.59 17.94
C GLY A 167 -7.42 -7.31 18.90
N LEU A 168 -6.23 -7.70 18.44
CA LEU A 168 -5.20 -8.36 19.26
C LEU A 168 -4.18 -7.37 19.85
N THR A 169 -4.32 -6.07 19.59
CA THR A 169 -3.39 -5.03 20.10
C THR A 169 -4.16 -3.90 20.80
N PRO A 170 -3.59 -3.31 21.85
CA PRO A 170 -4.23 -2.24 22.63
C PRO A 170 -4.59 -1.02 21.78
#